data_AF-A0AAD2JWC3-F1
#
_entry.id   AF-A0AAD2JWC3-F1
#
_cell.length_a   1.000
_cell.length_b   1.000
_cell.length_c   1.000
_cell.angle_alpha   90.00
_cell.angle_beta   90.00
_cell.angle_gamma   90.00
#
_symmetry.space_group_name_H-M   'P 1'
#
loop_
_entity.id
_entity.type
_entity.pdbx_description
1 polymer ?
#
loop_
_entity_poly.entity_id
_entity_poly.type
_entity_poly.pdbx_seq_one_letter_code
_entity_poly.pdbx_strand_id
1 'polypeptide(L)'
;MYTTEYIGKKPEKFVSLDWIDIDDLKSFLGAQAHPTPATVNIPLPASPLPNPYGAPMVEEGRASVMDRENLNALSVDFQVIRSLLPPSPTSHDASSMAVASDDEMTDSELDNNDPEAGWVPSDTKWLDRNLTSDSWTNTHKVMAKLTVERIERLTGIPSIWPVPEKLTAFLIDRTKLMESGEELKDGDGNLRTIDALIKNKDQDSWASNTGKGDTSPMVVYTPGGKPIESRRARLDCKVQGGFACRNVNPVLMEGERRGMSTESRDAIRRAQGHDRQNAGSSAEALAIESPGHPDATYAVVCTHAGTKKDHMYFALPSEIDPKIFARVFARCTVSAEDIPSCATIVSPSTGRKGKCRYPHIIDGQTHEYKIKQYKCKAKRTIYLPKDPSIRLALVYNHAEHAHSHPMPVFRKLDYETKAVFKGCIKAFGVVGATVPKVDLGKLFFSASTKLKLNGLTPGKFSTALNSNTTKRKIIRETKLEEFPDGVDLKGASRLFHDDQLKSINEKYYHRLIRTVHGKFFMVGAFKDLLEIANDAGVKSVA
;
A
#
# COMPACT_ATOMS: atom_id res chain seq x y z
N MET A 1 24.37 26.36 15.63
CA MET A 1 25.68 25.72 15.37
C MET A 1 26.68 26.31 16.35
N TYR A 2 27.53 25.49 16.97
CA TYR A 2 28.63 25.97 17.81
C TYR A 2 29.77 26.48 16.90
N THR A 3 30.45 27.55 17.30
CA THR A 3 31.61 28.07 16.55
C THR A 3 32.86 27.23 16.85
N THR A 4 33.81 27.17 15.93
CA THR A 4 35.11 26.50 16.12
C THR A 4 35.85 27.01 17.36
N GLU A 5 35.78 28.33 17.62
CA GLU A 5 36.32 28.95 18.82
C GLU A 5 35.65 28.44 20.11
N TYR A 6 34.32 28.27 20.10
CA TYR A 6 33.58 27.74 21.25
C TYR A 6 33.89 26.27 21.52
N ILE A 7 34.04 25.45 20.46
CA ILE A 7 34.42 24.04 20.58
C ILE A 7 35.85 23.92 21.14
N GLY A 8 36.79 24.71 20.62
CA GLY A 8 38.18 24.74 21.10
C GLY A 8 38.31 25.19 22.56
N LYS A 9 37.44 26.09 23.03
CA LYS A 9 37.43 26.55 24.43
C LYS A 9 36.79 25.57 25.42
N LYS A 10 35.98 24.61 24.96
CA LYS A 10 35.24 23.66 25.83
C LYS A 10 35.20 22.23 25.26
N PRO A 11 36.36 21.63 24.94
CA PRO A 11 36.41 20.30 24.32
C PRO A 11 35.75 19.21 25.17
N GLU A 12 35.83 19.31 26.51
CA GLU A 12 35.26 18.36 27.46
C GLU A 12 33.74 18.15 27.30
N LYS A 13 33.02 19.14 26.78
CA LYS A 13 31.57 19.06 26.53
C LYS A 13 31.20 18.25 25.28
N PHE A 14 32.16 18.02 24.38
CA PHE A 14 31.97 17.30 23.12
C PHE A 14 32.65 15.93 23.13
N VAL A 15 33.63 15.79 24.01
CA VAL A 15 34.42 14.59 24.24
C VAL A 15 33.71 13.64 25.22
N SER A 16 32.73 14.10 25.99
CA SER A 16 31.91 13.29 26.91
C SER A 16 30.67 12.63 26.29
N LEU A 17 30.58 12.52 24.96
CA LEU A 17 29.47 11.83 24.31
C LEU A 17 29.84 10.35 24.13
N ASP A 18 29.12 9.47 24.83
CA ASP A 18 29.32 8.01 25.06
C ASP A 18 29.55 7.08 23.83
N TRP A 19 29.89 7.59 22.65
CA TRP A 19 30.07 6.79 21.44
C TRP A 19 31.54 6.59 21.03
N ILE A 20 32.49 7.28 21.67
CA ILE A 20 33.92 7.01 21.53
C ILE A 20 34.54 6.91 22.93
N ASP A 21 34.99 5.71 23.30
CA ASP A 21 35.88 5.53 24.44
C ASP A 21 37.27 6.07 24.06
N ILE A 22 37.65 7.15 24.72
CA ILE A 22 38.87 7.90 24.41
C ILE A 22 40.11 7.12 24.85
N ASP A 23 40.00 6.30 25.90
CA ASP A 23 41.11 5.53 26.43
C ASP A 23 41.38 4.30 25.55
N ASP A 24 40.33 3.69 25.00
CA ASP A 24 40.44 2.70 23.93
C ASP A 24 41.03 3.30 22.65
N LEU A 25 40.58 4.50 22.24
CA LEU A 25 41.12 5.18 21.06
C LEU A 25 42.59 5.55 21.24
N LYS A 26 42.98 6.05 22.42
CA LYS A 26 44.38 6.37 22.75
C LYS A 26 45.25 5.11 22.82
N SER A 27 44.76 4.03 23.44
CA SER A 27 45.47 2.74 23.47
C SER A 27 45.69 2.19 22.06
N PHE A 28 44.67 2.29 21.22
CA PHE A 28 44.72 1.85 19.83
C PHE A 28 45.73 2.67 18.99
N LEU A 29 45.72 4.00 19.13
CA LEU A 29 46.65 4.88 18.42
C LEU A 29 48.09 4.74 18.94
N GLY A 30 48.27 4.50 20.23
CA GLY A 30 49.58 4.24 20.86
C GLY A 30 50.21 2.91 20.41
N ALA A 31 49.41 1.88 20.16
CA ALA A 31 49.89 0.57 19.70
C ALA A 31 50.38 0.55 18.24
N GLN A 32 50.07 1.58 17.44
CA GLN A 32 50.44 1.67 16.01
C GLN A 32 51.76 2.42 15.76
N ALA A 33 52.35 3.06 16.78
CA ALA A 33 53.60 3.81 16.64
C ALA A 33 54.84 2.88 16.69
N HIS A 34 55.10 2.18 15.57
CA HIS A 34 56.35 1.49 15.14
C HIS A 34 56.73 0.16 15.85
N PRO A 35 57.27 -0.86 15.12
CA PRO A 35 58.42 -0.75 14.21
C PRO A 35 58.22 -1.18 12.73
N THR A 36 59.17 -0.72 11.91
CA THR A 36 59.50 -1.01 10.50
C THR A 36 59.64 -2.52 10.19
N PRO A 37 59.57 -2.95 8.90
CA PRO A 37 59.30 -4.33 8.52
C PRO A 37 60.52 -5.23 8.62
N ALA A 38 60.43 -6.31 9.40
CA ALA A 38 61.25 -7.50 9.21
C ALA A 38 60.56 -8.41 8.19
N THR A 39 61.25 -8.67 7.08
CA THR A 39 60.87 -9.67 6.09
C THR A 39 60.89 -11.05 6.76
N VAL A 40 59.71 -11.60 7.07
CA VAL A 40 59.57 -13.00 7.51
C VAL A 40 59.04 -13.80 6.32
N ASN A 41 59.91 -14.65 5.76
CA ASN A 41 59.50 -15.73 4.86
C ASN A 41 58.63 -16.72 5.64
N ILE A 42 57.37 -16.84 5.25
CA ILE A 42 56.46 -17.87 5.77
C ILE A 42 56.43 -19.01 4.75
N PRO A 43 56.81 -20.25 5.12
CA PRO A 43 56.60 -21.41 4.27
C PRO A 43 55.10 -21.71 4.13
N LEU A 44 54.65 -21.97 2.91
CA LEU A 44 53.32 -22.48 2.59
C LEU A 44 53.02 -23.76 3.38
N PRO A 45 51.93 -23.84 4.15
CA PRO A 45 51.45 -25.11 4.66
C PRO A 45 50.82 -25.93 3.52
N ALA A 46 51.22 -27.20 3.48
CA ALA A 46 50.70 -28.22 2.59
C ALA A 46 49.18 -28.40 2.74
N SER A 47 48.54 -28.71 1.60
CA SER A 47 47.13 -29.04 1.45
C SER A 47 46.61 -30.06 2.47
N PRO A 48 45.42 -29.85 3.07
CA PRO A 48 44.64 -30.94 3.62
C PRO A 48 43.65 -31.49 2.58
N LEU A 49 43.80 -32.79 2.38
CA LEU A 49 42.92 -33.87 1.95
C LEU A 49 41.39 -33.61 1.75
N PRO A 50 40.75 -34.43 0.90
CA PRO A 50 39.37 -34.24 0.46
C PRO A 50 38.33 -34.45 1.57
N ASN A 51 37.28 -33.62 1.52
CA ASN A 51 36.10 -33.64 2.37
C ASN A 51 35.30 -34.96 2.20
N PRO A 52 35.05 -35.75 3.26
CA PRO A 52 34.38 -37.05 3.16
C PRO A 52 32.85 -37.01 3.38
N TYR A 53 32.21 -35.84 3.40
CA TYR A 53 30.76 -35.75 3.60
C TYR A 53 29.98 -35.58 2.30
N GLY A 54 29.72 -36.71 1.64
CA GLY A 54 28.66 -36.86 0.67
C GLY A 54 27.29 -36.83 1.38
N ALA A 55 26.47 -35.83 1.08
CA ALA A 55 25.05 -35.84 1.41
C ALA A 55 24.29 -36.57 0.28
N PRO A 56 23.43 -37.54 0.59
CA PRO A 56 22.63 -38.22 -0.43
C PRO A 56 21.53 -37.29 -0.95
N MET A 57 21.40 -37.28 -2.27
CA MET A 57 20.26 -36.75 -3.01
C MET A 57 18.99 -37.44 -2.55
N VAL A 58 17.99 -36.67 -2.12
CA VAL A 58 16.62 -37.16 -1.93
C VAL A 58 15.91 -37.03 -3.28
N GLU A 59 15.56 -38.19 -3.84
CA GLU A 59 14.78 -38.34 -5.06
C GLU A 59 13.41 -37.68 -4.97
N GLU A 60 13.02 -37.10 -6.10
CA GLU A 60 11.68 -36.58 -6.39
C GLU A 60 10.65 -37.72 -6.40
N GLY A 61 9.85 -37.79 -5.34
CA GLY A 61 8.67 -38.64 -5.27
C GLY A 61 7.56 -38.15 -6.18
N ARG A 62 7.37 -38.87 -7.28
CA ARG A 62 6.19 -38.88 -8.18
C ARG A 62 4.86 -38.75 -7.42
N ALA A 63 4.04 -37.81 -7.87
CA ALA A 63 2.63 -37.72 -7.51
C ALA A 63 1.85 -38.93 -8.08
N SER A 64 1.28 -39.75 -7.19
CA SER A 64 0.29 -40.77 -7.59
C SER A 64 -1.09 -40.14 -7.71
N VAL A 65 -1.66 -40.30 -8.89
CA VAL A 65 -3.08 -40.11 -9.21
C VAL A 65 -3.92 -41.08 -8.38
N MET A 66 -4.86 -40.57 -7.59
CA MET A 66 -6.05 -41.32 -7.16
C MET A 66 -7.26 -40.38 -7.07
N ASP A 67 -8.23 -40.70 -7.94
CA ASP A 67 -9.68 -40.76 -7.74
C ASP A 67 -10.45 -39.50 -7.32
N ARG A 68 -11.05 -38.87 -8.34
CA ARG A 68 -12.22 -38.00 -8.25
C ARG A 68 -13.47 -38.83 -8.50
N GLU A 69 -14.09 -39.33 -7.46
CA GLU A 69 -15.52 -39.68 -7.46
C GLU A 69 -16.16 -39.25 -6.14
N ASN A 70 -17.45 -38.92 -6.18
CA ASN A 70 -18.32 -38.46 -5.09
C ASN A 70 -18.29 -36.97 -4.69
N LEU A 71 -18.88 -36.14 -5.56
CA LEU A 71 -19.69 -34.98 -5.15
C LEU A 71 -20.89 -34.84 -6.11
N ASN A 72 -21.87 -35.75 -5.99
CA ASN A 72 -23.21 -35.61 -6.56
C ASN A 72 -24.23 -36.05 -5.50
N ALA A 73 -24.64 -35.13 -4.63
CA ALA A 73 -25.93 -35.17 -3.93
C ALA A 73 -26.15 -33.79 -3.27
N LEU A 74 -27.38 -33.28 -3.35
CA LEU A 74 -27.85 -31.94 -2.94
C LEU A 74 -27.85 -30.87 -4.03
N SER A 75 -28.56 -31.19 -5.12
CA SER A 75 -29.30 -30.22 -5.94
C SER A 75 -30.65 -29.97 -5.24
N VAL A 76 -30.91 -28.73 -4.79
CA VAL A 76 -32.26 -28.28 -4.43
C VAL A 76 -32.75 -27.41 -5.58
N ASP A 77 -33.89 -27.82 -6.16
CA ASP A 77 -34.56 -27.22 -7.30
C ASP A 77 -34.88 -25.73 -7.10
N PHE A 78 -34.44 -24.92 -8.04
CA PHE A 78 -34.77 -23.49 -8.16
C PHE A 78 -35.56 -23.21 -9.47
N GLN A 79 -36.50 -24.10 -9.82
CA GLN A 79 -37.43 -23.91 -10.93
C GLN A 79 -38.83 -23.51 -10.44
N VAL A 80 -39.03 -22.29 -9.94
CA VAL A 80 -40.40 -21.72 -9.79
C VAL A 80 -40.51 -20.23 -10.15
N ILE A 81 -39.42 -19.46 -10.34
CA ILE A 81 -39.56 -18.02 -10.62
C ILE A 81 -39.11 -17.68 -12.05
N ARG A 82 -39.91 -18.09 -13.05
CA ARG A 82 -39.76 -17.56 -14.43
C ARG A 82 -41.06 -17.45 -15.24
N SER A 83 -42.22 -17.44 -14.57
CA SER A 83 -43.52 -17.52 -15.25
C SER A 83 -44.37 -16.24 -15.25
N LEU A 84 -43.82 -15.07 -14.86
CA LEU A 84 -44.62 -13.83 -14.74
C LEU A 84 -43.96 -12.62 -15.41
N LEU A 85 -43.74 -12.70 -16.73
CA LEU A 85 -43.55 -11.50 -17.56
C LEU A 85 -44.51 -11.53 -18.74
N PRO A 86 -45.28 -10.45 -18.98
CA PRO A 86 -46.20 -10.36 -20.10
C PRO A 86 -45.44 -10.20 -21.44
N PRO A 87 -46.00 -10.70 -22.56
CA PRO A 87 -45.41 -10.54 -23.87
C PRO A 87 -45.48 -9.07 -24.34
N SER A 88 -44.39 -8.62 -24.97
CA SER A 88 -44.28 -7.31 -25.61
C SER A 88 -45.26 -7.17 -26.78
N PRO A 89 -45.93 -6.02 -26.96
CA PRO A 89 -46.77 -5.80 -28.13
C PRO A 89 -45.91 -5.49 -29.37
N THR A 90 -46.22 -6.21 -30.44
CA THR A 90 -45.74 -5.99 -31.81
C THR A 90 -46.52 -4.88 -32.51
N SER A 91 -45.77 -4.15 -33.35
CA SER A 91 -46.14 -3.42 -34.58
C SER A 91 -47.22 -2.34 -34.53
N HIS A 92 -46.90 -1.14 -35.04
CA HIS A 92 -47.69 -0.53 -36.10
C HIS A 92 -46.81 0.37 -36.98
N ASP A 93 -46.77 0.02 -38.27
CA ASP A 93 -46.44 0.90 -39.39
C ASP A 93 -47.42 2.08 -39.43
N ALA A 94 -46.90 3.28 -39.68
CA ALA A 94 -47.68 4.40 -40.16
C ALA A 94 -46.87 5.21 -41.17
N SER A 95 -47.13 4.91 -42.45
CA SER A 95 -46.94 5.85 -43.56
C SER A 95 -47.73 7.12 -43.28
N SER A 96 -47.08 8.29 -43.42
CA SER A 96 -47.76 9.58 -43.51
C SER A 96 -47.00 10.48 -44.48
N MET A 97 -47.78 11.28 -45.19
CA MET A 97 -47.53 11.85 -46.50
C MET A 97 -46.64 13.09 -46.46
N ALA A 98 -45.90 13.26 -47.55
CA ALA A 98 -45.18 14.47 -47.90
C ALA A 98 -46.15 15.65 -48.14
N VAL A 99 -45.89 16.76 -47.45
CA VAL A 99 -46.40 18.08 -47.82
C VAL A 99 -45.17 18.95 -48.00
N ALA A 100 -44.94 19.39 -49.24
CA ALA A 100 -43.91 20.37 -49.57
C ALA A 100 -44.47 21.77 -49.27
N SER A 101 -43.88 22.47 -48.29
CA SER A 101 -44.04 23.90 -48.11
C SER A 101 -42.69 24.57 -48.30
N ASP A 102 -42.63 25.38 -49.35
CA ASP A 102 -41.49 26.18 -49.79
C ASP A 102 -41.52 27.49 -48.98
N ASP A 103 -40.87 27.47 -47.82
CA ASP A 103 -40.66 28.66 -46.97
C ASP A 103 -39.16 28.93 -46.89
N GLU A 104 -38.72 30.03 -47.51
CA GLU A 104 -37.37 30.56 -47.39
C GLU A 104 -37.12 31.04 -45.95
N MET A 105 -36.64 30.12 -45.10
CA MET A 105 -36.12 30.46 -43.77
C MET A 105 -34.63 30.78 -43.84
N THR A 106 -34.31 32.00 -43.42
CA THR A 106 -32.98 32.54 -43.14
C THR A 106 -32.15 31.60 -42.26
N ASP A 107 -31.11 31.05 -42.86
CA ASP A 107 -30.27 29.93 -42.39
C ASP A 107 -29.18 30.34 -41.38
N SER A 108 -29.51 31.15 -40.37
CA SER A 108 -28.50 31.77 -39.49
C SER A 108 -28.57 31.44 -37.99
N GLU A 109 -29.39 30.47 -37.54
CA GLU A 109 -29.58 30.19 -36.09
C GLU A 109 -29.14 28.81 -35.59
N LEU A 110 -28.48 27.96 -36.38
CA LEU A 110 -28.19 26.58 -35.98
C LEU A 110 -26.69 26.23 -36.07
N ASP A 111 -25.85 26.79 -35.20
CA ASP A 111 -24.60 26.08 -34.83
C ASP A 111 -23.94 26.51 -33.50
N ASN A 112 -24.70 27.06 -32.55
CA ASN A 112 -24.21 27.21 -31.17
C ASN A 112 -24.39 25.92 -30.36
N ASN A 113 -24.06 24.77 -30.94
CA ASN A 113 -23.88 23.53 -30.19
C ASN A 113 -22.54 23.59 -29.46
N ASP A 114 -22.46 24.43 -28.42
CA ASP A 114 -21.33 24.39 -27.50
C ASP A 114 -21.27 22.96 -26.90
N PRO A 115 -20.26 22.15 -27.23
CA PRO A 115 -20.15 20.78 -26.74
C PRO A 115 -19.98 20.72 -25.22
N GLU A 116 -19.73 21.85 -24.54
CA GLU A 116 -19.70 21.94 -23.09
C GLU A 116 -21.09 22.17 -22.45
N ALA A 117 -22.09 22.64 -23.20
CA ALA A 117 -23.39 23.07 -22.65
C ALA A 117 -24.24 21.94 -22.01
N GLY A 118 -23.96 20.68 -22.30
CA GLY A 118 -24.70 19.53 -21.73
C GLY A 118 -24.06 18.87 -20.51
N TRP A 119 -22.90 19.33 -20.03
CA TRP A 119 -22.30 18.80 -18.81
C TRP A 119 -22.93 19.44 -17.57
N VAL A 120 -23.43 18.62 -16.67
CA VAL A 120 -23.99 19.05 -15.38
C VAL A 120 -23.19 18.46 -14.23
N PRO A 121 -23.03 19.15 -13.08
CA PRO A 121 -22.38 18.56 -11.91
C PRO A 121 -22.99 17.20 -11.53
N SER A 122 -22.14 16.22 -11.34
CA SER A 122 -22.52 14.84 -11.02
C SER A 122 -23.03 14.70 -9.58
N ASP A 123 -24.02 13.83 -9.38
CA ASP A 123 -24.51 13.40 -8.07
C ASP A 123 -23.63 12.33 -7.38
N THR A 124 -22.58 11.84 -8.06
CA THR A 124 -21.69 10.80 -7.53
C THR A 124 -20.88 11.32 -6.35
N LYS A 125 -21.06 10.70 -5.17
CA LYS A 125 -20.33 11.05 -3.94
C LYS A 125 -18.98 10.35 -3.84
N TRP A 126 -17.91 11.02 -4.28
CA TRP A 126 -16.54 10.49 -4.20
C TRP A 126 -15.99 10.39 -2.78
N LEU A 127 -15.06 9.46 -2.58
CA LEU A 127 -14.34 9.29 -1.32
C LEU A 127 -13.14 10.24 -1.20
N ASP A 128 -12.56 10.58 -2.34
CA ASP A 128 -11.45 11.50 -2.46
C ASP A 128 -12.01 12.94 -2.36
N ARG A 129 -11.61 13.69 -1.32
CA ARG A 129 -12.18 15.01 -1.00
C ARG A 129 -12.04 16.04 -2.13
N ASN A 130 -11.00 15.92 -2.94
CA ASN A 130 -10.69 16.85 -4.02
C ASN A 130 -11.22 16.36 -5.37
N LEU A 131 -11.92 15.22 -5.40
CA LEU A 131 -12.46 14.67 -6.62
C LEU A 131 -13.89 15.17 -6.83
N THR A 132 -14.08 15.85 -7.94
CA THR A 132 -15.39 16.26 -8.45
C THR A 132 -15.62 15.63 -9.82
N SER A 133 -16.86 15.64 -10.26
CA SER A 133 -17.21 15.16 -11.58
C SER A 133 -18.40 15.88 -12.17
N ASP A 134 -18.42 15.93 -13.49
CA ASP A 134 -19.54 16.39 -14.29
C ASP A 134 -20.10 15.20 -15.06
N SER A 135 -21.41 15.12 -15.20
CA SER A 135 -22.08 14.07 -15.95
C SER A 135 -22.81 14.63 -17.16
N TRP A 136 -22.83 13.82 -18.21
CA TRP A 136 -23.68 14.00 -19.38
C TRP A 136 -24.67 12.83 -19.43
N THR A 137 -25.95 13.11 -19.22
CA THR A 137 -27.01 12.11 -19.17
C THR A 137 -27.76 12.06 -20.49
N ASN A 138 -27.19 11.36 -21.46
CA ASN A 138 -27.85 11.00 -22.71
C ASN A 138 -27.26 9.68 -23.19
N THR A 139 -28.06 8.88 -23.88
CA THR A 139 -27.60 7.63 -24.49
C THR A 139 -26.43 7.92 -25.43
N HIS A 140 -25.25 7.40 -25.09
CA HIS A 140 -24.01 7.63 -25.80
C HIS A 140 -23.40 6.33 -26.30
N LYS A 141 -23.17 6.27 -27.61
CA LYS A 141 -22.55 5.09 -28.25
C LYS A 141 -21.02 5.20 -28.15
N VAL A 142 -20.45 4.64 -27.08
CA VAL A 142 -18.99 4.60 -26.86
C VAL A 142 -18.26 3.85 -27.97
N MET A 143 -18.82 2.72 -28.40
CA MET A 143 -18.31 1.95 -29.54
C MET A 143 -19.44 1.13 -30.16
N ALA A 144 -19.18 0.44 -31.28
CA ALA A 144 -20.19 -0.31 -32.02
C ALA A 144 -21.04 -1.28 -31.15
N LYS A 145 -20.44 -1.88 -30.11
CA LYS A 145 -21.08 -2.86 -29.20
C LYS A 145 -21.28 -2.37 -27.77
N LEU A 146 -21.03 -1.09 -27.48
CA LEU A 146 -21.18 -0.53 -26.14
C LEU A 146 -21.86 0.83 -26.23
N THR A 147 -23.05 0.89 -25.65
CA THR A 147 -23.80 2.12 -25.43
C THR A 147 -23.93 2.31 -23.93
N VAL A 148 -23.70 3.54 -23.46
CA VAL A 148 -23.84 3.92 -22.05
C VAL A 148 -24.95 4.97 -21.94
N GLU A 149 -25.62 5.02 -20.80
CA GLU A 149 -26.66 6.01 -20.51
C GLU A 149 -26.08 7.32 -19.99
N ARG A 150 -24.84 7.27 -19.47
CA ARG A 150 -24.16 8.38 -18.83
C ARG A 150 -22.67 8.34 -19.13
N ILE A 151 -22.09 9.50 -19.43
CA ILE A 151 -20.64 9.71 -19.32
C ILE A 151 -20.38 10.64 -18.15
N GLU A 152 -19.37 10.33 -17.35
CA GLU A 152 -18.99 11.15 -16.20
C GLU A 152 -17.52 11.55 -16.29
N ARG A 153 -17.27 12.85 -16.48
CA ARG A 153 -15.94 13.46 -16.57
C ARG A 153 -15.41 13.72 -15.17
N LEU A 154 -14.21 13.21 -14.87
CA LEU A 154 -13.58 13.30 -13.56
C LEU A 154 -12.47 14.34 -13.54
N THR A 155 -12.35 15.12 -12.47
CA THR A 155 -11.22 16.04 -12.25
C THR A 155 -9.95 15.35 -11.74
N GLY A 156 -10.06 14.10 -11.29
CA GLY A 156 -8.98 13.31 -10.71
C GLY A 156 -9.19 11.81 -10.91
N ILE A 157 -8.20 11.01 -10.52
CA ILE A 157 -8.34 9.56 -10.46
C ILE A 157 -8.88 9.16 -9.07
N PRO A 158 -10.05 8.51 -8.98
CA PRO A 158 -10.58 8.06 -7.69
C PRO A 158 -9.74 6.93 -7.11
N SER A 159 -9.62 6.93 -5.78
CA SER A 159 -9.08 5.81 -5.02
C SER A 159 -9.97 4.58 -5.10
N ILE A 160 -11.28 4.75 -5.35
CA ILE A 160 -12.26 3.67 -5.49
C ILE A 160 -13.28 4.05 -6.55
N TRP A 161 -13.51 3.11 -7.45
CA TRP A 161 -14.48 3.29 -8.53
C TRP A 161 -15.85 2.71 -8.12
N PRO A 162 -16.93 3.48 -8.23
CA PRO A 162 -18.27 2.94 -8.06
C PRO A 162 -18.61 1.97 -9.20
N VAL A 163 -19.42 0.97 -8.91
CA VAL A 163 -20.16 0.22 -9.93
C VAL A 163 -21.50 0.93 -10.08
N PRO A 164 -21.71 1.74 -11.12
CA PRO A 164 -22.90 2.56 -11.27
C PRO A 164 -24.14 1.67 -11.47
N GLU A 165 -25.31 2.14 -11.04
CA GLU A 165 -26.59 1.45 -11.30
C GLU A 165 -26.98 1.55 -12.77
N LYS A 166 -26.76 2.74 -13.34
CA LYS A 166 -26.90 3.01 -14.78
C LYS A 166 -25.61 2.70 -15.51
N LEU A 167 -25.71 2.27 -16.77
CA LEU A 167 -24.52 2.06 -17.61
C LEU A 167 -23.74 3.37 -17.75
N THR A 168 -22.64 3.51 -17.02
CA THR A 168 -21.85 4.75 -16.96
C THR A 168 -20.41 4.50 -17.36
N ALA A 169 -19.89 5.34 -18.25
CA ALA A 169 -18.46 5.43 -18.54
C ALA A 169 -17.85 6.65 -17.85
N PHE A 170 -16.66 6.50 -17.29
CA PHE A 170 -15.94 7.59 -16.65
C PHE A 170 -14.83 8.09 -17.56
N LEU A 171 -14.83 9.37 -17.86
CA LEU A 171 -13.83 10.04 -18.68
C LEU A 171 -12.80 10.73 -17.79
N ILE A 172 -11.53 10.38 -17.94
CA ILE A 172 -10.41 11.07 -17.30
C ILE A 172 -9.65 11.82 -18.37
N ASP A 173 -9.43 13.10 -18.14
CA ASP A 173 -8.50 13.92 -18.91
C ASP A 173 -7.20 14.11 -18.13
N ARG A 174 -6.12 13.54 -18.66
CA ARG A 174 -4.79 13.66 -18.04
C ARG A 174 -4.24 15.08 -18.16
N THR A 175 -4.72 15.91 -19.07
CA THR A 175 -4.33 17.33 -19.17
C THR A 175 -4.54 18.02 -17.83
N LYS A 176 -5.74 17.86 -17.28
CA LYS A 176 -6.13 18.36 -15.95
C LYS A 176 -5.36 17.71 -14.79
N LEU A 177 -4.98 16.44 -14.92
CA LEU A 177 -4.13 15.77 -13.92
C LEU A 177 -2.70 16.33 -13.87
N MET A 178 -2.17 16.85 -14.99
CA MET A 178 -0.82 17.43 -14.97
C MET A 178 -0.83 18.84 -14.40
N GLU A 179 -1.91 19.61 -14.62
CA GLU A 179 -2.11 20.92 -14.00
C GLU A 179 -2.14 20.84 -12.47
N SER A 180 -2.63 19.73 -11.90
CA SER A 180 -2.58 19.48 -10.45
C SER A 180 -1.20 19.04 -9.93
N GLY A 181 -0.20 18.91 -10.81
CA GLY A 181 1.15 18.51 -10.44
C GLY A 181 1.35 17.00 -10.29
N GLU A 182 0.39 16.16 -10.71
CA GLU A 182 0.52 14.70 -10.68
C GLU A 182 1.39 14.14 -11.83
N GLU A 183 2.55 14.75 -12.13
CA GLU A 183 3.53 14.18 -13.05
C GLU A 183 4.26 12.99 -12.41
N LEU A 184 3.64 11.84 -12.53
CA LEU A 184 4.24 10.59 -12.07
C LEU A 184 5.09 10.00 -13.19
N LYS A 185 6.37 10.35 -13.15
CA LYS A 185 7.42 9.64 -13.88
C LYS A 185 7.69 8.28 -13.22
N ASP A 186 8.11 7.31 -14.02
CA ASP A 186 8.66 6.07 -13.50
C ASP A 186 10.11 6.25 -13.02
N GLY A 187 10.74 5.14 -12.60
CA GLY A 187 12.13 5.20 -12.11
C GLY A 187 13.13 5.61 -13.18
N ASP A 188 12.74 5.48 -14.46
CA ASP A 188 13.57 5.82 -15.62
C ASP A 188 13.27 7.23 -16.14
N GLY A 189 12.41 7.99 -15.45
CA GLY A 189 12.02 9.34 -15.84
C GLY A 189 10.92 9.40 -16.92
N ASN A 190 10.39 8.26 -17.37
CA ASN A 190 9.35 8.23 -18.38
C ASN A 190 7.98 8.50 -17.76
N LEU A 191 7.12 9.19 -18.51
CA LEU A 191 5.75 9.43 -18.10
C LEU A 191 4.97 8.11 -17.99
N ARG A 192 4.40 7.81 -16.81
CA ARG A 192 3.53 6.64 -16.66
C ARG A 192 2.27 6.78 -17.52
N THR A 193 1.77 5.65 -18.01
CA THR A 193 0.50 5.61 -18.75
C THR A 193 -0.69 5.83 -17.82
N ILE A 194 -1.77 6.42 -18.32
CA ILE A 194 -2.97 6.72 -17.50
C ILE A 194 -3.54 5.45 -16.85
N ASP A 195 -3.55 4.30 -17.55
CA ASP A 195 -4.00 3.04 -16.97
C ASP A 195 -3.11 2.53 -15.84
N ALA A 196 -1.80 2.81 -15.87
CA ALA A 196 -0.93 2.51 -14.74
C ALA A 196 -1.24 3.38 -13.53
N LEU A 197 -1.59 4.67 -13.74
CA LEU A 197 -2.01 5.58 -12.68
C LEU A 197 -3.35 5.16 -12.07
N ILE A 198 -4.36 4.85 -12.92
CA ILE A 198 -5.66 4.33 -12.49
C ILE A 198 -5.46 3.06 -11.66
N LYS A 199 -4.68 2.11 -12.16
CA LYS A 199 -4.40 0.86 -11.44
C LYS A 199 -3.61 1.10 -10.16
N ASN A 200 -2.79 2.14 -10.06
CA ASN A 200 -2.02 2.41 -8.85
C ASN A 200 -2.90 3.02 -7.74
N LYS A 201 -3.72 4.01 -8.09
CA LYS A 201 -4.56 4.75 -7.12
C LYS A 201 -5.75 3.92 -6.65
N ASP A 202 -6.30 3.07 -7.52
CA ASP A 202 -7.43 2.21 -7.18
C ASP A 202 -7.07 1.18 -6.09
N GLN A 203 -7.82 1.17 -4.99
CA GLN A 203 -7.63 0.24 -3.87
C GLN A 203 -8.11 -1.18 -4.17
N ASP A 204 -8.93 -1.36 -5.20
CA ASP A 204 -9.34 -2.68 -5.63
C ASP A 204 -8.18 -3.45 -6.28
N SER A 205 -8.25 -4.76 -6.10
CA SER A 205 -7.24 -5.70 -6.55
C SER A 205 -7.53 -6.16 -7.97
N TRP A 206 -7.16 -5.33 -8.94
CA TRP A 206 -7.29 -5.65 -10.36
C TRP A 206 -6.09 -6.43 -10.87
N ALA A 207 -6.34 -7.58 -11.49
CA ALA A 207 -5.37 -8.27 -12.33
C ALA A 207 -5.69 -7.98 -13.79
N SER A 208 -4.66 -7.78 -14.62
CA SER A 208 -4.91 -7.51 -16.04
C SER A 208 -3.74 -7.79 -16.95
N ASN A 209 -4.06 -7.94 -18.23
CA ASN A 209 -3.13 -7.69 -19.32
C ASN A 209 -3.01 -6.18 -19.58
N THR A 210 -1.91 -5.73 -20.16
CA THR A 210 -1.69 -4.31 -20.53
C THR A 210 -2.44 -3.90 -21.80
N GLY A 211 -3.14 -4.84 -22.44
CA GLY A 211 -3.84 -4.63 -23.70
C GLY A 211 -2.94 -4.56 -24.94
N LYS A 212 -1.61 -4.75 -24.81
CA LYS A 212 -0.67 -4.64 -25.94
C LYS A 212 -0.94 -5.59 -27.12
N GLY A 213 -1.63 -6.72 -26.87
CA GLY A 213 -2.00 -7.69 -27.90
C GLY A 213 -3.52 -7.81 -28.13
N ASP A 214 -4.33 -6.88 -27.61
CA ASP A 214 -5.78 -6.89 -27.85
C ASP A 214 -6.13 -6.12 -29.13
N THR A 215 -7.31 -6.40 -29.67
CA THR A 215 -7.97 -5.63 -30.72
C THR A 215 -8.05 -4.14 -30.37
N SER A 216 -7.94 -3.29 -31.38
CA SER A 216 -7.96 -1.82 -31.23
C SER A 216 -9.31 -1.25 -31.68
N PRO A 217 -10.29 -1.08 -30.76
CA PRO A 217 -11.60 -0.54 -31.12
C PRO A 217 -11.53 0.95 -31.46
N MET A 218 -12.47 1.41 -32.30
CA MET A 218 -12.81 2.82 -32.45
C MET A 218 -13.73 3.24 -31.30
N VAL A 219 -13.30 4.22 -30.51
CA VAL A 219 -13.98 4.66 -29.28
C VAL A 219 -14.33 6.14 -29.37
N VAL A 220 -15.58 6.49 -29.08
CA VAL A 220 -16.05 7.87 -28.98
C VAL A 220 -16.01 8.31 -27.51
N TYR A 221 -15.06 9.18 -27.16
CA TYR A 221 -14.80 9.59 -25.78
C TYR A 221 -15.75 10.67 -25.26
N THR A 222 -16.22 11.56 -26.14
CA THR A 222 -17.11 12.68 -25.81
C THR A 222 -18.37 12.63 -26.66
N PRO A 223 -19.52 13.11 -26.17
CA PRO A 223 -20.74 13.27 -26.97
C PRO A 223 -20.46 14.05 -28.26
N GLY A 224 -20.94 13.55 -29.41
CA GLY A 224 -20.67 14.15 -30.73
C GLY A 224 -19.23 14.00 -31.24
N GLY A 225 -18.31 13.43 -30.46
CA GLY A 225 -16.92 13.27 -30.84
C GLY A 225 -16.70 12.28 -31.99
N LYS A 226 -15.59 12.45 -32.72
CA LYS A 226 -15.16 11.47 -33.73
C LYS A 226 -14.66 10.18 -33.05
N PRO A 227 -14.91 9.00 -33.61
CA PRO A 227 -14.32 7.76 -33.11
C PRO A 227 -12.79 7.78 -33.20
N ILE A 228 -12.10 7.40 -32.13
CA ILE A 228 -10.64 7.39 -32.01
C ILE A 228 -10.16 5.96 -31.82
N GLU A 229 -9.16 5.55 -32.61
CA GLU A 229 -8.55 4.23 -32.45
C GLU A 229 -7.86 4.12 -31.08
N SER A 230 -8.28 3.13 -30.31
CA SER A 230 -7.88 2.98 -28.92
C SER A 230 -7.37 1.57 -28.64
N ARG A 231 -6.39 1.43 -27.75
CA ARG A 231 -6.08 0.16 -27.10
C ARG A 231 -7.03 -0.07 -25.93
N ARG A 232 -7.23 -1.33 -25.57
CA ARG A 232 -8.11 -1.74 -24.47
C ARG A 232 -7.36 -2.54 -23.42
N ALA A 233 -7.40 -2.10 -22.16
CA ALA A 233 -6.95 -2.88 -21.01
C ALA A 233 -8.17 -3.49 -20.28
N ARG A 234 -8.29 -4.82 -20.34
CA ARG A 234 -9.35 -5.57 -19.64
C ARG A 234 -8.84 -6.03 -18.29
N LEU A 235 -9.47 -5.55 -17.23
CA LEU A 235 -9.11 -5.85 -15.86
C LEU A 235 -10.19 -6.75 -15.25
N ASP A 236 -9.74 -7.80 -14.58
CA ASP A 236 -10.60 -8.67 -13.78
C ASP A 236 -10.18 -8.56 -12.32
N CYS A 237 -11.15 -8.37 -11.43
CA CYS A 237 -10.91 -8.53 -9.99
C CYS A 237 -10.75 -10.02 -9.62
N LYS A 238 -11.13 -10.92 -10.55
CA LYS A 238 -11.31 -12.37 -10.41
C LYS A 238 -10.12 -13.14 -9.83
N VAL A 239 -8.89 -12.72 -10.10
CA VAL A 239 -7.70 -13.46 -9.61
C VAL A 239 -7.48 -13.22 -8.11
N GLN A 240 -8.01 -12.12 -7.57
CA GLN A 240 -7.71 -11.68 -6.21
C GLN A 240 -8.96 -11.72 -5.33
N GLY A 241 -10.08 -11.13 -5.75
CA GLY A 241 -11.31 -11.07 -4.95
C GLY A 241 -11.07 -10.70 -3.48
N GLY A 242 -11.73 -11.40 -2.56
CA GLY A 242 -11.46 -11.27 -1.13
C GLY A 242 -11.00 -12.59 -0.54
N PHE A 243 -10.05 -12.54 0.39
CA PHE A 243 -9.79 -13.67 1.27
C PHE A 243 -10.55 -13.43 2.56
N ALA A 244 -11.38 -14.36 3.01
CA ALA A 244 -12.09 -14.20 4.27
C ALA A 244 -12.03 -15.47 5.11
N CYS A 245 -12.15 -15.33 6.42
CA CYS A 245 -12.31 -16.49 7.29
C CYS A 245 -13.50 -17.33 6.82
N ARG A 246 -13.39 -18.66 6.84
CA ARG A 246 -14.52 -19.55 6.50
C ARG A 246 -15.74 -19.34 7.40
N ASN A 247 -15.56 -18.79 8.60
CA ASN A 247 -16.63 -18.41 9.52
C ASN A 247 -17.10 -16.95 9.35
N VAL A 248 -16.78 -16.30 8.22
CA VAL A 248 -17.37 -15.00 7.88
C VAL A 248 -18.81 -15.18 7.47
N ASN A 249 -19.67 -14.23 7.84
CA ASN A 249 -21.03 -14.17 7.31
C ASN A 249 -20.99 -14.16 5.77
N PRO A 250 -21.54 -15.18 5.07
CA PRO A 250 -21.52 -15.27 3.62
C PRO A 250 -22.16 -14.06 2.92
N VAL A 251 -23.15 -13.42 3.56
CA VAL A 251 -23.83 -12.22 3.04
C VAL A 251 -22.83 -11.09 2.75
N LEU A 252 -21.76 -10.98 3.56
CA LEU A 252 -20.71 -9.97 3.35
C LEU A 252 -19.87 -10.26 2.08
N MET A 253 -19.81 -11.51 1.64
CA MET A 253 -19.04 -11.95 0.48
C MET A 253 -19.90 -12.20 -0.77
N GLU A 254 -21.22 -12.33 -0.61
CA GLU A 254 -22.17 -12.55 -1.70
C GLU A 254 -22.87 -11.27 -2.14
N GLY A 255 -22.90 -10.25 -1.28
CA GLY A 255 -23.45 -8.94 -1.60
C GLY A 255 -22.75 -8.28 -2.79
N GLU A 256 -23.55 -7.79 -3.74
CA GLU A 256 -23.06 -6.97 -4.84
C GLU A 256 -22.78 -5.55 -4.35
N ARG A 257 -21.53 -5.09 -4.50
CA ARG A 257 -21.17 -3.70 -4.31
C ARG A 257 -21.61 -2.92 -5.56
N ARG A 258 -22.87 -2.51 -5.57
CA ARG A 258 -23.46 -1.53 -6.50
C ARG A 258 -23.57 -0.17 -5.83
N GLY A 259 -23.29 0.87 -6.59
CA GLY A 259 -23.31 2.25 -6.14
C GLY A 259 -22.34 2.53 -4.99
N MET A 260 -22.27 3.80 -4.60
CA MET A 260 -21.77 4.20 -3.28
C MET A 260 -22.95 4.60 -2.41
N SER A 261 -23.99 3.75 -2.30
CA SER A 261 -25.03 4.01 -1.31
C SER A 261 -24.32 4.12 0.04
N THR A 262 -24.48 5.30 0.64
CA THR A 262 -23.69 5.68 1.81
C THR A 262 -23.99 4.71 2.95
N GLU A 263 -25.23 4.24 3.04
CA GLU A 263 -25.70 3.27 4.02
C GLU A 263 -25.03 1.89 3.91
N SER A 264 -25.05 1.22 2.75
CA SER A 264 -24.44 -0.11 2.61
C SER A 264 -22.92 -0.04 2.79
N ARG A 265 -22.29 1.02 2.29
CA ARG A 265 -20.86 1.28 2.47
C ARG A 265 -20.53 1.52 3.95
N ASP A 266 -21.30 2.35 4.64
CA ASP A 266 -21.06 2.69 6.03
C ASP A 266 -21.41 1.53 6.96
N ALA A 267 -22.38 0.68 6.60
CA ALA A 267 -22.63 -0.59 7.28
C ALA A 267 -21.42 -1.54 7.17
N ILE A 268 -20.86 -1.73 5.97
CA ILE A 268 -19.64 -2.53 5.78
C ILE A 268 -18.46 -1.93 6.54
N ARG A 269 -18.31 -0.60 6.54
CA ARG A 269 -17.25 0.08 7.30
C ARG A 269 -17.43 -0.04 8.80
N ARG A 270 -18.65 0.13 9.31
CA ARG A 270 -18.97 -0.05 10.72
C ARG A 270 -18.67 -1.49 11.15
N ALA A 271 -19.11 -2.49 10.37
CA ALA A 271 -18.75 -3.88 10.61
C ALA A 271 -17.22 -4.08 10.62
N GLN A 272 -16.52 -3.64 9.57
CA GLN A 272 -15.06 -3.76 9.52
C GLN A 272 -14.32 -2.98 10.62
N GLY A 273 -14.85 -1.83 11.05
CA GLY A 273 -14.31 -1.01 12.12
C GLY A 273 -14.49 -1.67 13.47
N HIS A 274 -15.72 -2.06 13.77
CA HIS A 274 -16.13 -2.83 14.95
C HIS A 274 -15.29 -4.11 15.08
N ASP A 275 -15.24 -4.93 14.03
CA ASP A 275 -14.56 -6.22 14.10
C ASP A 275 -13.03 -6.09 14.17
N ARG A 276 -12.46 -4.94 13.77
CA ARG A 276 -11.03 -4.66 13.94
C ARG A 276 -10.67 -4.05 15.28
N GLN A 277 -11.56 -3.26 15.86
CA GLN A 277 -11.43 -2.81 17.25
C GLN A 277 -11.51 -4.02 18.18
N ASN A 278 -12.38 -4.98 17.88
CA ASN A 278 -12.59 -6.20 18.67
C ASN A 278 -11.54 -7.31 18.40
N ALA A 279 -10.89 -7.27 17.23
CA ALA A 279 -9.81 -8.19 16.88
C ALA A 279 -8.53 -8.10 17.75
N GLY A 280 -8.41 -7.09 18.61
CA GLY A 280 -7.22 -6.81 19.40
C GLY A 280 -6.97 -7.72 20.61
N SER A 281 -7.92 -8.57 21.03
CA SER A 281 -7.83 -9.29 22.31
C SER A 281 -7.80 -10.81 22.14
N SER A 282 -6.63 -11.36 21.86
CA SER A 282 -6.34 -12.77 22.17
C SER A 282 -4.95 -12.89 22.79
N ALA A 283 -4.85 -12.42 24.04
CA ALA A 283 -3.83 -12.84 24.98
C ALA A 283 -4.57 -13.34 26.23
N GLU A 284 -4.06 -14.39 26.87
CA GLU A 284 -4.62 -14.94 28.11
C GLU A 284 -4.73 -13.82 29.15
N ALA A 285 -5.94 -13.36 29.45
CA ALA A 285 -6.17 -12.30 30.44
C ALA A 285 -7.31 -12.61 31.41
N LEU A 286 -7.03 -12.55 32.71
CA LEU A 286 -8.08 -12.54 33.73
C LEU A 286 -8.80 -11.19 33.72
N ALA A 287 -10.13 -11.18 33.64
CA ALA A 287 -10.89 -9.98 34.01
C ALA A 287 -10.90 -9.84 35.53
N ILE A 288 -10.45 -8.70 36.04
CA ILE A 288 -10.56 -8.34 37.46
C ILE A 288 -11.13 -6.92 37.53
N GLU A 289 -12.13 -6.70 38.38
CA GLU A 289 -12.60 -5.36 38.72
C GLU A 289 -11.48 -4.60 39.43
N SER A 290 -11.10 -3.41 38.92
CA SER A 290 -10.03 -2.62 39.52
C SER A 290 -10.48 -2.02 40.86
N PRO A 291 -9.66 -2.07 41.93
CA PRO A 291 -9.99 -1.44 43.20
C PRO A 291 -10.02 0.10 43.16
N GLY A 292 -9.72 0.75 42.03
CA GLY A 292 -9.58 2.21 41.93
C GLY A 292 -10.37 2.91 40.83
N HIS A 293 -11.13 2.19 40.00
CA HIS A 293 -12.00 2.78 38.98
C HIS A 293 -13.23 1.87 38.79
N PRO A 294 -14.37 2.18 39.43
CA PRO A 294 -15.54 1.29 39.48
C PRO A 294 -16.16 1.01 38.11
N ASP A 295 -15.90 1.86 37.10
CA ASP A 295 -16.57 1.79 35.80
C ASP A 295 -15.71 1.21 34.66
N ALA A 296 -14.44 0.85 34.92
CA ALA A 296 -13.54 0.36 33.88
C ALA A 296 -13.15 -1.10 34.13
N THR A 297 -13.54 -2.01 33.23
CA THR A 297 -13.12 -3.41 33.28
C THR A 297 -11.74 -3.57 32.63
N TYR A 298 -10.82 -4.23 33.32
CA TYR A 298 -9.46 -4.48 32.83
C TYR A 298 -9.22 -5.98 32.64
N ALA A 299 -8.47 -6.30 31.61
CA ALA A 299 -7.88 -7.60 31.34
C ALA A 299 -6.43 -7.61 31.86
N VAL A 300 -6.13 -8.54 32.78
CA VAL A 300 -4.79 -8.74 33.34
C VAL A 300 -4.09 -9.85 32.57
N VAL A 301 -3.15 -9.49 31.71
CA VAL A 301 -2.35 -10.45 30.92
C VAL A 301 -1.03 -10.72 31.63
N CYS A 302 -0.73 -11.99 31.86
CA CYS A 302 0.59 -12.43 32.32
C CYS A 302 1.50 -12.64 31.10
N THR A 303 2.48 -11.76 30.90
CA THR A 303 3.54 -12.02 29.91
C THR A 303 4.59 -12.97 30.50
N HIS A 304 4.43 -14.26 30.20
CA HIS A 304 5.35 -15.38 30.47
C HIS A 304 5.36 -16.02 31.87
N ALA A 305 5.48 -17.35 31.86
CA ALA A 305 5.77 -18.23 32.99
C ALA A 305 7.24 -18.15 33.46
N GLY A 306 7.82 -16.94 33.45
CA GLY A 306 9.15 -16.65 33.98
C GLY A 306 9.06 -15.99 35.36
N THR A 307 10.09 -16.15 36.18
CA THR A 307 10.13 -15.84 37.63
C THR A 307 9.95 -14.36 38.02
N LYS A 308 9.66 -13.45 37.08
CA LYS A 308 9.31 -12.05 37.38
C LYS A 308 7.88 -11.77 36.91
N LYS A 309 6.98 -11.66 37.89
CA LYS A 309 5.54 -11.42 37.73
C LYS A 309 5.26 -9.94 37.42
N ASP A 310 5.59 -9.49 36.22
CA ASP A 310 5.06 -8.21 35.75
C ASP A 310 3.72 -8.48 35.05
N HIS A 311 2.63 -8.16 35.74
CA HIS A 311 1.28 -8.19 35.18
C HIS A 311 1.06 -6.94 34.34
N MET A 312 0.61 -7.13 33.09
CA MET A 312 0.16 -6.01 32.27
C MET A 312 -1.36 -5.89 32.36
N TYR A 313 -1.82 -4.67 32.65
CA TYR A 313 -3.23 -4.32 32.68
C TYR A 313 -3.61 -3.69 31.35
N PHE A 314 -4.62 -4.25 30.69
CA PHE A 314 -5.21 -3.70 29.48
C PHE A 314 -6.63 -3.30 29.81
N ALA A 315 -7.01 -2.03 29.58
CA ALA A 315 -8.42 -1.66 29.62
C ALA A 315 -9.14 -2.48 28.54
N LEU A 316 -10.23 -3.15 28.91
CA LEU A 316 -11.09 -3.78 27.92
C LEU A 316 -11.76 -2.65 27.10
N PRO A 317 -11.65 -2.68 25.77
CA PRO A 317 -12.47 -1.83 24.90
C PRO A 317 -13.93 -1.86 25.34
N SER A 318 -14.60 -0.70 25.31
CA SER A 318 -16.01 -0.55 25.72
C SER A 318 -16.98 -1.46 24.97
N GLU A 319 -16.55 -1.97 23.82
CA GLU A 319 -17.32 -2.84 22.93
C GLU A 319 -17.21 -4.33 23.30
N ILE A 320 -16.26 -4.71 24.16
CA ILE A 320 -16.13 -6.08 24.65
C ILE A 320 -17.00 -6.24 25.89
N ASP A 321 -18.04 -7.07 25.79
CA ASP A 321 -18.86 -7.43 26.94
C ASP A 321 -17.97 -8.11 28.02
N PRO A 322 -17.77 -7.45 29.18
CA PRO A 322 -16.98 -8.00 30.27
C PRO A 322 -17.42 -9.39 30.71
N LYS A 323 -18.73 -9.68 30.62
CA LYS A 323 -19.32 -10.95 31.05
C LYS A 323 -18.99 -12.07 30.08
N ILE A 324 -19.07 -11.82 28.78
CA ILE A 324 -18.67 -12.80 27.76
C ILE A 324 -17.17 -13.06 27.87
N PHE A 325 -16.36 -12.01 28.01
CA PHE A 325 -14.92 -12.12 28.19
C PHE A 325 -14.57 -12.96 29.43
N ALA A 326 -15.21 -12.70 30.58
CA ALA A 326 -15.03 -13.47 31.81
C ALA A 326 -15.45 -14.93 31.64
N ARG A 327 -16.55 -15.22 30.95
CA ARG A 327 -17.00 -16.61 30.66
C ARG A 327 -16.01 -17.37 29.78
N VAL A 328 -15.53 -16.75 28.70
CA VAL A 328 -14.49 -17.33 27.83
C VAL A 328 -13.24 -17.63 28.66
N PHE A 329 -12.84 -16.71 29.53
CA PHE A 329 -11.65 -16.88 30.36
C PHE A 329 -11.80 -17.99 31.40
N ALA A 330 -12.98 -18.11 32.03
CA ALA A 330 -13.30 -19.18 32.97
C ALA A 330 -13.45 -20.57 32.31
N ARG A 331 -13.17 -20.69 31.01
CA ARG A 331 -13.40 -21.90 30.19
C ARG A 331 -14.86 -22.37 30.24
N CYS A 332 -15.80 -21.45 30.48
CA CYS A 332 -17.22 -21.76 30.38
C CYS A 332 -17.63 -21.84 28.92
N THR A 333 -18.64 -22.67 28.64
CA THR A 333 -19.31 -22.64 27.33
C THR A 333 -19.99 -21.29 27.14
N VAL A 334 -19.73 -20.66 26.00
CA VAL A 334 -20.41 -19.45 25.53
C VAL A 334 -21.37 -19.88 24.42
N SER A 335 -22.59 -19.35 24.40
CA SER A 335 -23.55 -19.69 23.36
C SER A 335 -23.00 -19.24 22.01
N ALA A 336 -23.22 -20.03 20.96
CA ALA A 336 -22.81 -19.66 19.60
C ALA A 336 -23.49 -18.36 19.14
N GLU A 337 -24.65 -18.02 19.70
CA GLU A 337 -25.42 -16.80 19.43
C GLU A 337 -24.74 -15.54 19.98
N ASP A 338 -23.91 -15.69 21.02
CA ASP A 338 -23.20 -14.58 21.68
C ASP A 338 -21.89 -14.21 20.97
N ILE A 339 -21.42 -15.05 20.02
CA ILE A 339 -20.12 -14.88 19.36
C ILE A 339 -20.34 -14.32 17.95
N PRO A 340 -20.02 -13.05 17.68
CA PRO A 340 -20.18 -12.49 16.35
C PRO A 340 -19.34 -13.26 15.33
N SER A 341 -19.93 -13.49 14.15
CA SER A 341 -19.25 -14.14 13.03
C SER A 341 -17.93 -13.43 12.70
N CYS A 342 -16.92 -14.19 12.25
CA CYS A 342 -15.61 -13.61 12.00
C CYS A 342 -15.62 -12.69 10.77
N ALA A 343 -15.46 -11.38 10.92
CA ALA A 343 -15.32 -10.48 9.76
C ALA A 343 -13.87 -10.30 9.27
N THR A 344 -13.01 -11.29 9.50
CA THR A 344 -11.64 -11.21 9.01
C THR A 344 -11.63 -11.34 7.50
N ILE A 345 -11.38 -10.20 6.87
CA ILE A 345 -11.19 -10.09 5.43
C ILE A 345 -9.79 -9.57 5.17
N VAL A 346 -9.07 -10.34 4.38
CA VAL A 346 -7.66 -10.16 4.07
C VAL A 346 -7.55 -9.75 2.60
N SER A 347 -6.80 -8.68 2.34
CA SER A 347 -6.51 -8.29 0.97
C SER A 347 -5.66 -9.38 0.30
N PRO A 348 -5.98 -9.75 -0.95
CA PRO A 348 -5.18 -10.67 -1.76
C PRO A 348 -3.71 -10.28 -1.88
N SER A 349 -3.43 -8.98 -1.88
CA SER A 349 -2.06 -8.42 -1.93
C SER A 349 -1.15 -8.89 -0.79
N THR A 350 -1.71 -9.34 0.33
CA THR A 350 -0.92 -9.82 1.47
C THR A 350 -0.35 -11.22 1.27
N GLY A 351 -0.77 -11.94 0.22
CA GLY A 351 -0.30 -13.30 -0.08
C GLY A 351 -0.66 -14.34 0.99
N ARG A 352 -1.43 -13.97 2.02
CA ARG A 352 -1.77 -14.86 3.13
C ARG A 352 -2.78 -15.90 2.70
N LYS A 353 -2.26 -17.07 2.34
CA LYS A 353 -2.99 -18.34 2.30
C LYS A 353 -2.69 -19.05 3.61
N GLY A 354 -3.70 -19.38 4.41
CA GLY A 354 -3.47 -20.01 5.70
C GLY A 354 -4.65 -19.94 6.65
N LYS A 355 -4.35 -19.90 7.94
CA LYS A 355 -5.34 -19.84 9.03
C LYS A 355 -5.72 -18.40 9.37
N CYS A 356 -6.94 -18.20 9.86
CA CYS A 356 -7.37 -16.96 10.46
C CYS A 356 -6.44 -16.63 11.63
N ARG A 357 -6.16 -15.34 11.84
CA ARG A 357 -5.28 -14.90 12.93
C ARG A 357 -6.00 -14.88 14.27
N TYR A 358 -7.33 -14.84 14.24
CA TYR A 358 -8.13 -14.85 15.46
C TYR A 358 -8.54 -16.28 15.77
N PRO A 359 -8.42 -16.71 17.03
CA PRO A 359 -9.03 -17.95 17.47
C PRO A 359 -10.55 -17.84 17.31
N HIS A 360 -11.19 -18.93 16.91
CA HIS A 360 -12.64 -19.01 16.86
C HIS A 360 -13.10 -19.96 17.94
N ILE A 361 -14.09 -19.56 18.73
CA ILE A 361 -14.67 -20.44 19.74
C ILE A 361 -16.04 -20.86 19.22
N ILE A 362 -16.26 -22.16 19.06
CA ILE A 362 -17.53 -22.73 18.62
C ILE A 362 -17.83 -23.91 19.53
N ASP A 363 -19.01 -23.86 20.13
CA ASP A 363 -19.47 -24.85 21.11
C ASP A 363 -18.47 -25.02 22.27
N GLY A 364 -17.88 -23.90 22.72
CA GLY A 364 -16.89 -23.88 23.80
C GLY A 364 -15.50 -24.41 23.44
N GLN A 365 -15.25 -24.84 22.20
CA GLN A 365 -13.94 -25.31 21.73
C GLN A 365 -13.26 -24.30 20.83
N THR A 366 -11.93 -24.20 20.91
CA THR A 366 -11.14 -23.35 20.02
C THR A 366 -10.89 -24.06 18.69
N HIS A 367 -11.33 -23.45 17.59
CA HIS A 367 -11.17 -23.91 16.22
C HIS A 367 -10.24 -22.98 15.45
N GLU A 368 -9.37 -23.58 14.65
CA GLU A 368 -8.56 -22.85 13.68
C GLU A 368 -9.24 -22.85 12.31
N TYR A 369 -9.80 -21.71 11.93
CA TYR A 369 -10.41 -21.59 10.61
C TYR A 369 -9.40 -21.27 9.53
N LYS A 370 -9.57 -21.90 8.36
CA LYS A 370 -8.83 -21.53 7.15
C LYS A 370 -9.43 -20.27 6.53
N ILE A 371 -8.57 -19.42 5.99
CA ILE A 371 -8.94 -18.31 5.13
C ILE A 371 -9.28 -18.88 3.75
N LYS A 372 -10.53 -18.69 3.32
CA LYS A 372 -11.05 -19.10 2.02
C LYS A 372 -10.97 -17.93 1.04
N GLN A 373 -10.61 -18.23 -0.21
CA GLN A 373 -10.69 -17.25 -1.29
C GLN A 373 -12.11 -17.18 -1.85
N TYR A 374 -12.64 -15.97 -1.97
CA TYR A 374 -13.90 -15.65 -2.62
C TYR A 374 -13.60 -14.95 -3.93
N LYS A 375 -13.94 -15.61 -5.04
CA LYS A 375 -13.71 -15.06 -6.38
C LYS A 375 -14.63 -13.87 -6.61
N CYS A 376 -14.09 -12.79 -7.16
CA CYS A 376 -14.88 -11.66 -7.59
C CYS A 376 -15.24 -11.78 -9.06
N LYS A 377 -16.50 -11.53 -9.43
CA LYS A 377 -16.91 -11.49 -10.84
C LYS A 377 -16.62 -10.15 -11.51
N ALA A 378 -16.15 -9.14 -10.77
CA ALA A 378 -16.05 -7.79 -11.28
C ALA A 378 -15.05 -7.62 -12.43
N LYS A 379 -15.49 -6.87 -13.43
CA LYS A 379 -14.73 -6.55 -14.63
C LYS A 379 -14.72 -5.06 -14.88
N ARG A 380 -13.59 -4.59 -15.39
CA ARG A 380 -13.40 -3.22 -15.85
C ARG A 380 -12.69 -3.23 -17.17
N THR A 381 -13.06 -2.30 -18.02
CA THR A 381 -12.35 -2.02 -19.26
C THR A 381 -11.85 -0.58 -19.24
N ILE A 382 -10.56 -0.38 -19.54
CA ILE A 382 -9.98 0.96 -19.75
C ILE A 382 -9.63 1.08 -21.23
N TYR A 383 -10.20 2.09 -21.89
CA TYR A 383 -9.89 2.47 -23.25
C TYR A 383 -8.92 3.64 -23.23
N LEU A 384 -7.83 3.51 -23.99
CA LEU A 384 -6.80 4.54 -24.11
C LEU A 384 -6.52 4.77 -25.60
N PRO A 385 -6.52 6.02 -26.08
CA PRO A 385 -6.13 6.33 -27.45
C PRO A 385 -4.75 5.75 -27.78
N LYS A 386 -4.57 5.28 -29.01
CA LYS A 386 -3.23 4.89 -29.50
C LYS A 386 -2.35 6.11 -29.74
N ASP A 387 -2.95 7.20 -30.19
CA ASP A 387 -2.27 8.48 -30.35
C ASP A 387 -1.88 9.05 -28.97
N PRO A 388 -0.59 9.15 -28.65
CA PRO A 388 -0.13 9.66 -27.37
C PRO A 388 -0.41 11.16 -27.15
N SER A 389 -0.76 11.91 -28.20
CA SER A 389 -1.17 13.31 -28.09
C SER A 389 -2.54 13.45 -27.43
N ILE A 390 -3.41 12.44 -27.56
CA ILE A 390 -4.74 12.42 -26.98
C ILE A 390 -4.65 11.87 -25.55
N ARG A 391 -4.71 12.78 -24.58
CA ARG A 391 -4.48 12.50 -23.15
C ARG A 391 -5.73 12.06 -22.40
N LEU A 392 -6.64 11.35 -23.08
CA LEU A 392 -7.90 10.85 -22.50
C LEU A 392 -7.79 9.38 -22.08
N ALA A 393 -8.58 9.00 -21.09
CA ALA A 393 -8.88 7.61 -20.79
C ALA A 393 -10.37 7.45 -20.47
N LEU A 394 -10.98 6.40 -21.00
CA LEU A 394 -12.38 6.08 -20.72
C LEU A 394 -12.43 4.76 -19.95
N VAL A 395 -12.94 4.83 -18.73
CA VAL A 395 -13.06 3.71 -17.80
C VAL A 395 -14.50 3.24 -17.76
N TYR A 396 -14.73 1.99 -18.11
CA TYR A 396 -16.04 1.35 -18.07
C TYR A 396 -16.05 0.20 -17.07
N ASN A 397 -16.85 0.35 -16.02
CA ASN A 397 -17.14 -0.74 -15.08
C ASN A 397 -18.36 -1.50 -15.58
N HIS A 398 -18.22 -2.81 -15.75
CA HIS A 398 -19.29 -3.67 -16.24
C HIS A 398 -20.39 -3.79 -15.17
N ALA A 399 -21.55 -3.16 -15.37
CA ALA A 399 -22.64 -3.13 -14.39
C ALA A 399 -23.24 -4.52 -14.09
N GLU A 400 -23.15 -5.44 -15.05
CA GLU A 400 -23.51 -6.87 -14.93
C GLU A 400 -22.51 -7.67 -14.06
N HIS A 401 -21.36 -7.08 -13.77
CA HIS A 401 -20.24 -7.67 -13.06
C HIS A 401 -19.84 -6.75 -11.89
N ALA A 402 -20.76 -6.58 -10.94
CA ALA A 402 -20.45 -5.88 -9.68
C ALA A 402 -19.46 -6.67 -8.82
N HIS A 403 -18.79 -5.99 -7.90
CA HIS A 403 -17.90 -6.67 -6.94
C HIS A 403 -18.72 -7.49 -5.95
N SER A 404 -18.30 -8.74 -5.71
CA SER A 404 -18.84 -9.65 -4.69
C SER A 404 -17.87 -9.79 -3.51
N HIS A 405 -17.37 -8.66 -3.02
CA HIS A 405 -16.57 -8.61 -1.79
C HIS A 405 -16.67 -7.21 -1.21
N PRO A 406 -16.51 -7.05 0.11
CA PRO A 406 -16.49 -5.74 0.70
C PRO A 406 -15.22 -5.00 0.29
N MET A 407 -15.28 -3.69 0.44
CA MET A 407 -14.19 -2.80 0.13
C MET A 407 -12.96 -3.19 0.97
N PRO A 408 -11.78 -3.42 0.35
CA PRO A 408 -10.57 -3.64 1.10
C PRO A 408 -10.23 -2.37 1.90
N VAL A 409 -9.45 -2.54 2.96
CA VAL A 409 -8.84 -1.39 3.63
C VAL A 409 -7.98 -0.64 2.64
N PHE A 410 -8.01 0.68 2.71
CA PHE A 410 -7.11 1.59 2.00
C PHE A 410 -5.64 1.35 2.42
N ARG A 411 -5.05 0.23 2.01
CA ARG A 411 -3.69 -0.18 2.36
C ARG A 411 -2.76 -0.07 1.17
N LYS A 412 -3.31 0.11 -0.03
CA LYS A 412 -2.50 0.27 -1.22
C LYS A 412 -1.89 1.65 -1.16
N LEU A 413 -0.56 1.66 -1.19
CA LEU A 413 0.23 2.86 -1.24
C LEU A 413 0.18 3.40 -2.68
N ASP A 414 -0.53 4.50 -2.88
CA ASP A 414 -0.49 5.24 -4.12
C ASP A 414 0.85 5.98 -4.29
N TYR A 415 1.14 6.42 -5.52
CA TYR A 415 2.38 7.10 -5.86
C TYR A 415 2.54 8.45 -5.16
N GLU A 416 1.46 9.20 -4.96
CA GLU A 416 1.47 10.52 -4.32
C GLU A 416 1.86 10.39 -2.85
N THR A 417 1.16 9.54 -2.09
CA THR A 417 1.47 9.19 -0.71
C THR A 417 2.91 8.72 -0.58
N LYS A 418 3.37 7.87 -1.51
CA LYS A 418 4.77 7.42 -1.53
C LYS A 418 5.73 8.61 -1.71
N ALA A 419 5.46 9.50 -2.67
CA ALA A 419 6.30 10.67 -2.94
C ALA A 419 6.33 11.65 -1.75
N VAL A 420 5.18 11.93 -1.13
CA VAL A 420 5.09 12.78 0.06
C VAL A 420 5.88 12.16 1.22
N PHE A 421 5.76 10.85 1.45
CA PHE A 421 6.53 10.18 2.51
C PHE A 421 8.03 10.13 2.21
N LYS A 422 8.43 9.97 0.94
CA LYS A 422 9.84 10.17 0.51
C LYS A 422 10.31 11.58 0.81
N GLY A 423 9.48 12.59 0.56
CA GLY A 423 9.74 13.99 0.93
C GLY A 423 9.97 14.15 2.42
N CYS A 424 9.20 13.46 3.27
CA CYS A 424 9.42 13.44 4.72
C CYS A 424 10.77 12.81 5.08
N ILE A 425 11.14 11.69 4.44
CA ILE A 425 12.43 11.02 4.66
C ILE A 425 13.60 11.94 4.26
N LYS A 426 13.51 12.60 3.11
CA LYS A 426 14.53 13.54 2.64
C LYS A 426 14.65 14.76 3.57
N ALA A 427 13.52 15.30 4.03
CA ALA A 427 13.52 16.44 4.95
C ALA A 427 13.99 16.08 6.38
N PHE A 428 13.85 14.82 6.80
CA PHE A 428 14.46 14.30 8.02
C PHE A 428 15.97 14.05 7.85
N GLY A 429 16.39 13.63 6.66
CA GLY A 429 17.74 13.16 6.33
C GLY A 429 17.74 11.66 6.02
N VAL A 430 18.24 11.29 4.84
CA VAL A 430 18.19 9.89 4.35
C VAL A 430 19.08 8.98 5.22
N VAL A 431 20.25 9.46 5.63
CA VAL A 431 21.18 8.75 6.51
C VAL A 431 20.59 8.65 7.92
N GLY A 432 20.53 7.43 8.47
CA GLY A 432 19.96 7.20 9.79
C GLY A 432 18.42 7.24 9.86
N ALA A 433 17.72 7.46 8.73
CA ALA A 433 16.27 7.36 8.67
C ALA A 433 15.79 5.95 9.08
N THR A 434 14.93 5.89 10.08
CA THR A 434 14.21 4.69 10.53
C THR A 434 12.74 5.05 10.72
N VAL A 435 11.85 4.05 10.68
CA VAL A 435 10.41 4.29 10.85
C VAL A 435 10.10 5.06 12.14
N PRO A 436 10.60 4.67 13.34
CA PRO A 436 10.34 5.44 14.55
C PRO A 436 10.88 6.87 14.49
N LYS A 437 12.04 7.10 13.84
CA LYS A 437 12.62 8.45 13.73
C LYS A 437 11.80 9.36 12.82
N VAL A 438 11.34 8.84 11.68
CA VAL A 438 10.52 9.59 10.71
C VAL A 438 9.10 9.80 11.25
N ASP A 439 8.50 8.81 11.92
CA ASP A 439 7.12 8.86 12.41
C ASP A 439 6.95 9.59 13.74
N LEU A 440 7.77 9.24 14.74
CA LEU A 440 7.54 9.62 16.13
C LEU A 440 8.38 10.79 16.58
N GLY A 441 9.36 11.23 15.78
CA GLY A 441 10.52 12.04 16.19
C GLY A 441 10.28 12.79 17.51
N LYS A 442 10.57 12.07 18.61
CA LYS A 442 10.37 12.52 19.99
C LYS A 442 11.29 13.70 20.36
N LEU A 443 12.23 14.03 19.47
CA LEU A 443 13.13 15.15 19.55
C LEU A 443 13.04 15.88 18.21
N PHE A 444 12.72 17.19 18.25
CA PHE A 444 12.87 18.30 17.28
C PHE A 444 12.85 18.03 15.75
N PHE A 445 13.37 16.92 15.27
CA PHE A 445 13.47 16.49 13.88
C PHE A 445 12.15 16.00 13.24
N SER A 446 11.05 15.81 13.99
CA SER A 446 9.73 15.49 13.39
C SER A 446 8.96 16.69 12.87
N ALA A 447 9.46 17.92 13.10
CA ALA A 447 8.81 19.13 12.62
C ALA A 447 8.65 19.13 11.09
N SER A 448 9.66 18.63 10.37
CA SER A 448 9.65 18.54 8.90
C SER A 448 8.60 17.54 8.39
N THR A 449 8.48 16.37 9.00
CA THR A 449 7.42 15.39 8.68
C THR A 449 6.05 15.98 8.94
N LYS A 450 5.82 16.59 10.12
CA LYS A 450 4.54 17.23 10.44
C LYS A 450 4.21 18.33 9.44
N LEU A 451 5.17 19.17 9.08
CA LEU A 451 4.96 20.22 8.08
C LEU A 451 4.56 19.65 6.72
N LYS A 452 5.26 18.61 6.25
CA LYS A 452 4.96 17.95 4.96
C LYS A 452 3.63 17.21 4.94
N LEU A 453 3.14 16.78 6.11
CA LEU A 453 1.86 16.09 6.26
C LEU A 453 0.75 17.01 6.81
N ASN A 454 0.93 18.34 6.76
CA ASN A 454 -0.05 19.32 7.24
C ASN A 454 -0.52 19.06 8.69
N GLY A 455 0.41 18.70 9.56
CA GLY A 455 0.17 18.37 10.98
C GLY A 455 -0.36 16.97 11.23
N LEU A 456 -0.68 16.19 10.20
CA LEU A 456 -1.19 14.82 10.35
C LEU A 456 -0.06 13.83 10.64
N THR A 457 -0.38 12.76 11.38
CA THR A 457 0.53 11.60 11.47
C THR A 457 0.52 10.85 10.14
N PRO A 458 1.58 10.10 9.77
CA PRO A 458 1.61 9.32 8.53
C PRO A 458 0.38 8.44 8.34
N GLY A 459 -0.08 7.78 9.41
CA GLY A 459 -1.27 6.93 9.40
C GLY A 459 -2.61 7.66 9.23
N LYS A 460 -2.70 8.90 9.71
CA LYS A 460 -3.87 9.79 9.51
C LYS A 460 -3.85 10.43 8.11
N PHE A 461 -2.67 10.72 7.59
CA PHE A 461 -2.49 11.22 6.23
C PHE A 461 -2.86 10.14 5.20
N SER A 462 -2.35 8.92 5.37
CA SER A 462 -2.73 7.78 4.55
C SER A 462 -2.71 6.49 5.37
N THR A 463 -3.83 5.75 5.34
CA THR A 463 -3.96 4.48 6.05
C THR A 463 -2.97 3.41 5.57
N ALA A 464 -2.42 3.55 4.36
CA ALA A 464 -1.34 2.68 3.86
C ALA A 464 -0.04 2.82 4.67
N LEU A 465 0.21 4.01 5.24
CA LEU A 465 1.39 4.30 6.07
C LEU A 465 1.25 3.83 7.53
N ASN A 466 0.12 3.25 7.92
CA ASN A 466 0.03 2.51 9.19
C ASN A 466 0.92 1.25 9.20
N SER A 467 1.27 0.73 8.02
CA SER A 467 2.14 -0.43 7.88
C SER A 467 3.63 -0.06 8.03
N ASN A 468 4.26 -0.50 9.11
CA ASN A 468 5.71 -0.34 9.31
C ASN A 468 6.52 -1.04 8.20
N THR A 469 6.03 -2.16 7.67
CA THR A 469 6.66 -2.83 6.52
C THR A 469 6.67 -1.95 5.28
N THR A 470 5.54 -1.29 5.00
CA THR A 470 5.43 -0.35 3.86
C THR A 470 6.39 0.82 4.05
N LYS A 471 6.41 1.45 5.23
CA LYS A 471 7.34 2.56 5.53
C LYS A 471 8.80 2.14 5.44
N ARG A 472 9.19 0.98 5.98
CA ARG A 472 10.56 0.42 5.86
C ARG A 472 10.95 0.22 4.39
N LYS A 473 10.02 -0.28 3.56
CA LYS A 473 10.25 -0.44 2.12
C LYS A 473 10.50 0.92 1.45
N ILE A 474 9.68 1.94 1.72
CA ILE A 474 9.89 3.29 1.17
C ILE A 474 11.23 3.88 1.63
N ILE A 475 11.57 3.75 2.93
CA ILE A 475 12.86 4.19 3.47
C ILE A 475 14.02 3.51 2.75
N ARG A 476 13.94 2.18 2.55
CA ARG A 476 14.98 1.43 1.83
C ARG A 476 15.11 1.90 0.38
N GLU A 477 14.00 2.07 -0.33
CA GLU A 477 14.00 2.57 -1.72
C GLU A 477 14.60 3.99 -1.79
N THR A 478 14.23 4.87 -0.87
CA THR A 478 14.77 6.24 -0.80
C THR A 478 16.28 6.23 -0.50
N LYS A 479 16.73 5.31 0.36
CA LYS A 479 18.16 5.11 0.64
C LYS A 479 18.92 4.61 -0.58
N LEU A 480 18.33 3.71 -1.37
CA LEU A 480 18.97 3.21 -2.60
C LEU A 480 18.98 4.24 -3.71
N GLU A 481 18.00 5.16 -3.75
CA GLU A 481 18.01 6.31 -4.68
C GLU A 481 19.13 7.29 -4.36
N GLU A 482 19.38 7.56 -3.08
CA GLU A 482 20.47 8.45 -2.63
C GLU A 482 21.85 7.75 -2.64
N PHE A 483 21.86 6.45 -2.32
CA PHE A 483 23.07 5.63 -2.20
C PHE A 483 22.91 4.36 -3.06
N PRO A 484 23.18 4.43 -4.38
CA PRO A 484 22.95 3.32 -5.31
C PRO A 484 23.80 2.08 -5.01
N ASP A 485 24.97 2.26 -4.39
CA ASP A 485 25.84 1.17 -3.94
C ASP A 485 25.41 0.54 -2.60
N GLY A 486 24.28 0.99 -2.04
CA GLY A 486 23.74 0.52 -0.77
C GLY A 486 24.07 1.42 0.41
N VAL A 487 23.57 1.04 1.59
CA VAL A 487 23.84 1.71 2.88
C VAL A 487 24.63 0.81 3.83
N ASP A 488 25.21 -0.26 3.28
CA ASP A 488 26.06 -1.21 3.98
C ASP A 488 27.54 -0.87 3.76
N LEU A 489 28.43 -1.83 4.01
CA LEU A 489 29.87 -1.66 3.85
C LEU A 489 30.26 -1.31 2.40
N LYS A 490 29.53 -1.81 1.39
CA LYS A 490 29.82 -1.51 -0.01
C LYS A 490 29.57 -0.03 -0.30
N GLY A 491 28.41 0.47 0.11
CA GLY A 491 28.07 1.89 0.00
C GLY A 491 29.06 2.79 0.77
N ALA A 492 29.41 2.39 1.99
CA ALA A 492 30.41 3.10 2.78
C ALA A 492 31.79 3.13 2.09
N SER A 493 32.25 1.99 1.56
CA SER A 493 33.50 1.89 0.81
C SER A 493 33.49 2.77 -0.43
N ARG A 494 32.38 2.81 -1.17
CA ARG A 494 32.22 3.70 -2.32
C ARG A 494 32.33 5.17 -1.91
N LEU A 495 31.61 5.59 -0.87
CA LEU A 495 31.69 6.96 -0.35
C LEU A 495 33.11 7.32 0.07
N PHE A 496 33.81 6.38 0.71
CA PHE A 496 35.22 6.55 1.06
C PHE A 496 36.09 6.75 -0.19
N HIS A 497 35.93 5.91 -1.22
CA HIS A 497 36.68 6.03 -2.47
C HIS A 497 36.39 7.33 -3.23
N ASP A 498 35.12 7.71 -3.35
CA ASP A 498 34.72 8.96 -3.99
C ASP A 498 35.26 10.17 -3.21
N ASP A 499 35.32 10.09 -1.88
CA ASP A 499 35.92 11.11 -1.04
C ASP A 499 37.45 11.16 -1.19
N GLN A 500 38.12 10.03 -1.41
CA GLN A 500 39.57 10.00 -1.68
C GLN A 500 39.97 10.75 -2.97
N LEU A 501 39.04 10.92 -3.91
CA LEU A 501 39.26 11.68 -5.15
C LEU A 501 39.16 13.19 -4.96
N LYS A 502 38.61 13.66 -3.83
CA LYS A 502 38.53 15.09 -3.53
C LYS A 502 39.88 15.65 -3.12
N SER A 503 40.04 16.97 -3.24
CA SER A 503 41.24 17.64 -2.72
C SER A 503 41.36 17.43 -1.21
N ILE A 504 42.58 17.46 -0.65
CA ILE A 504 42.82 17.18 0.78
C ILE A 504 41.98 18.06 1.72
N ASN A 505 41.61 19.26 1.28
CA ASN A 505 40.78 20.21 2.03
C ASN A 505 39.28 19.86 2.02
N GLU A 506 38.85 19.01 1.10
CA GLU A 506 37.44 18.61 0.91
C GLU A 506 37.17 17.16 1.36
N LYS A 507 38.22 16.43 1.77
CA LYS A 507 38.11 15.07 2.31
C LYS A 507 37.47 15.09 3.69
N TYR A 508 36.37 14.38 3.83
CA TYR A 508 35.75 14.11 5.13
C TYR A 508 36.26 12.79 5.72
N TYR A 509 36.52 11.79 4.87
CA TYR A 509 37.00 10.48 5.27
C TYR A 509 38.50 10.35 5.00
N HIS A 510 39.25 10.03 6.04
CA HIS A 510 40.71 10.02 5.99
C HIS A 510 41.28 8.60 5.99
N ARG A 511 40.63 7.68 6.71
CA ARG A 511 41.16 6.32 6.87
C ARG A 511 40.05 5.27 7.00
N LEU A 512 40.26 4.12 6.38
CA LEU A 512 39.50 2.90 6.65
C LEU A 512 40.43 1.92 7.38
N ILE A 513 40.07 1.55 8.60
CA ILE A 513 40.86 0.68 9.48
C ILE A 513 40.15 -0.66 9.60
N ARG A 514 40.84 -1.76 9.30
CA ARG A 514 40.36 -3.12 9.55
C ARG A 514 40.89 -3.61 10.90
N THR A 515 40.01 -4.04 11.79
CA THR A 515 40.40 -4.61 13.09
C THR A 515 40.87 -6.06 12.94
N VAL A 516 41.58 -6.55 13.96
CA VAL A 516 41.98 -7.97 14.09
C VAL A 516 40.79 -8.93 14.07
N HIS A 517 39.59 -8.46 14.45
CA HIS A 517 38.35 -9.23 14.40
C HIS A 517 37.58 -9.09 13.07
N GLY A 518 38.20 -8.47 12.06
CA GLY A 518 37.59 -8.28 10.74
C GLY A 518 36.50 -7.19 10.67
N LYS A 519 36.34 -6.36 11.71
CA LYS A 519 35.46 -5.18 11.65
C LYS A 519 36.14 -4.04 10.90
N PHE A 520 35.37 -3.15 10.29
CA PHE A 520 35.89 -1.97 9.62
C PHE A 520 35.48 -0.72 10.38
N PHE A 521 36.43 0.17 10.66
CA PHE A 521 36.21 1.52 11.15
C PHE A 521 36.53 2.51 10.04
N MET A 522 35.67 3.51 9.89
CA MET A 522 35.91 4.62 8.98
C MET A 522 36.15 5.87 9.81
N VAL A 523 37.35 6.41 9.72
CA VAL A 523 37.75 7.64 10.42
C VAL A 523 37.43 8.80 9.49
N GLY A 524 36.46 9.62 9.90
CA GLY A 524 36.14 10.87 9.24
C GLY A 524 36.24 12.04 10.22
N ALA A 525 36.77 13.16 9.75
CA ALA A 525 36.93 14.39 10.51
C ALA A 525 37.00 15.58 9.54
N PHE A 526 36.48 16.72 9.96
CA PHE A 526 36.76 17.98 9.25
C PHE A 526 38.24 18.33 9.42
N LYS A 527 38.86 18.88 8.38
CA LYS A 527 40.29 19.20 8.37
C LYS A 527 40.70 20.05 9.59
N ASP A 528 39.89 21.05 9.94
CA ASP A 528 40.13 21.92 11.09
C ASP A 528 40.22 21.13 12.41
N LEU A 529 39.46 20.05 12.55
CA LEU A 529 39.54 19.17 13.73
C LEU A 529 40.80 18.29 13.72
N LEU A 530 41.29 17.89 12.55
CA LEU A 530 42.55 17.14 12.43
C LEU A 530 43.77 18.03 12.67
N GLU A 531 43.73 19.27 12.19
CA GLU A 531 44.77 20.27 12.47
C GLU A 531 44.84 20.55 13.97
N ILE A 532 43.70 20.73 14.64
CA ILE A 532 43.64 20.87 16.11
C ILE A 532 44.18 19.62 16.82
N ALA A 533 43.85 18.41 16.35
CA ALA A 533 44.35 17.17 16.94
C ALA A 533 45.88 17.02 16.78
N ASN A 534 46.42 17.43 15.63
CA ASN A 534 47.86 17.43 15.37
C ASN A 534 48.59 18.48 16.21
N ASP A 535 48.02 19.68 16.37
CA ASP A 535 48.57 20.77 17.19
C ASP A 535 48.54 20.45 18.69
N ALA A 536 47.57 19.64 19.16
CA ALA A 536 47.50 19.15 20.54
C ALA A 536 48.59 18.10 20.88
N GLY A 537 49.54 17.83 19.97
CA GLY A 537 50.67 16.95 20.24
C GLY A 537 50.37 15.46 20.07
N VAL A 538 49.25 15.09 19.42
CA VAL A 538 48.99 13.71 18.99
C VAL A 538 49.85 13.39 17.76
N LYS A 539 51.17 13.36 17.94
CA LYS A 539 52.18 13.24 16.88
C LYS A 539 52.34 11.83 16.30
N SER A 540 51.31 10.99 16.26
CA SER A 540 51.45 9.58 15.82
C SER A 540 50.45 9.09 14.79
N VAL A 541 49.78 9.97 14.03
CA VAL A 541 48.77 9.51 13.04
C VAL A 541 48.90 10.22 11.68
N ALA A 542 50.14 10.44 11.22
CA ALA A 542 50.42 10.72 9.81
C ALA A 542 50.91 9.43 9.12
#